data_AF-A0A524NQR4-F1
#
_entry.id   AF-A0A524NQR4-F1
#
_cell.length_a   1.000
_cell.length_b   1.000
_cell.length_c   1.000
_cell.angle_alpha   90.00
_cell.angle_beta   90.00
_cell.angle_gamma   90.00
#
_symmetry.space_group_name_H-M   'P 1'
#
loop_
_entity.id
_entity.type
_entity.pdbx_description
1 polymer ?
#
loop_
_entity_poly.entity_id
_entity_poly.type
_entity_poly.pdbx_seq_one_letter_code
_entity_poly.pdbx_strand_id
1 'polypeptide(L)'
;QGLKKQLLADVSFAQMEEMVREEVDISQVIDPDDPLFYNPARMKEAFFAYFEKTGQTLPLHFSGYLRSAYDSLCFSFRFHIEQLEELSKKSIEVLHLVGGGSQSDYLCQRVATICGREVISGPVEGASMGNIMIQGIAMGKIRNLQEGRTLVKQSCRVKKYTPGSVTESLEERYSLYLTLKK
;
A
#
# COMPACT_ATOMS: atom_id res chain seq x y z
N GLN A 1 -7.58 3.81 7.74
CA GLN A 1 -8.96 4.21 8.13
C GLN A 1 -9.17 4.22 9.65
N GLY A 2 -8.79 3.16 10.38
CA GLY A 2 -8.93 3.12 11.85
C GLY A 2 -8.26 4.30 12.57
N LEU A 3 -7.03 4.65 12.19
CA LEU A 3 -6.33 5.83 12.72
C LEU A 3 -7.07 7.14 12.42
N LYS A 4 -7.55 7.33 11.19
CA LYS A 4 -8.33 8.54 10.79
C LYS A 4 -9.51 8.79 11.73
N LYS A 5 -10.27 7.74 12.11
CA LYS A 5 -11.44 7.86 13.00
C LYS A 5 -11.11 8.37 14.41
N GLN A 6 -9.83 8.38 14.78
CA GLN A 6 -9.35 8.80 16.10
C GLN A 6 -8.70 10.18 16.09
N LEU A 7 -8.64 10.85 14.93
CA LEU A 7 -8.32 12.27 14.85
C LEU A 7 -9.53 13.08 15.32
N LEU A 8 -9.26 14.14 16.10
CA LEU A 8 -10.29 15.03 16.64
C LEU A 8 -10.96 15.89 15.55
N ALA A 9 -10.27 16.11 14.43
CA ALA A 9 -10.76 16.85 13.27
C ALA A 9 -11.08 15.90 12.12
N ASP A 10 -12.04 16.26 11.26
CA ASP A 10 -12.26 15.54 10.00
C ASP A 10 -11.15 15.87 9.00
N VAL A 11 -10.05 15.13 9.14
CA VAL A 11 -8.87 15.25 8.29
C VAL A 11 -9.07 14.40 7.04
N SER A 12 -8.93 15.00 5.87
CA SER A 12 -8.93 14.30 4.58
C SER A 12 -7.72 13.37 4.44
N PHE A 13 -7.78 12.40 3.52
CA PHE A 13 -6.61 11.56 3.22
C PHE A 13 -5.43 12.39 2.71
N ALA A 14 -5.68 13.42 1.90
CA ALA A 14 -4.63 14.33 1.41
C ALA A 14 -3.93 15.07 2.56
N GLN A 15 -4.67 15.55 3.55
CA GLN A 15 -4.07 16.19 4.74
C GLN A 15 -3.27 15.19 5.59
N MET A 16 -3.73 13.95 5.73
CA MET A 16 -2.93 12.91 6.39
C MET A 16 -1.63 12.63 5.64
N GLU A 17 -1.66 12.59 4.31
CA GLU A 17 -0.46 12.40 3.49
C GLU A 17 0.54 13.54 3.68
N GLU A 18 0.08 14.78 3.82
CA GLU A 18 0.95 15.93 4.12
C GLU A 18 1.62 15.78 5.49
N MET A 19 0.85 15.45 6.53
CA MET A 19 1.40 15.21 7.88
C MET A 19 2.47 14.10 7.88
N VAL A 20 2.32 13.09 7.04
CA VAL A 20 3.27 11.97 6.95
C VAL A 20 4.54 12.37 6.17
N ARG A 21 4.45 13.31 5.23
CA ARG A 21 5.62 13.83 4.50
C ARG A 21 6.54 14.63 5.41
N GLU A 22 5.97 15.37 6.37
CA GLU A 22 6.72 16.16 7.35
C GLU A 22 7.40 15.29 8.43
N GLU A 23 6.92 14.05 8.62
CA GLU A 23 7.51 13.11 9.58
C GLU A 23 8.79 12.49 9.03
N VAL A 24 9.93 12.98 9.51
CA VAL A 24 11.27 12.55 9.07
C VAL A 24 11.98 11.61 10.05
N ASP A 25 11.61 11.62 11.33
CA ASP A 25 12.28 10.83 12.38
C ASP A 25 11.36 9.71 12.87
N ILE A 26 11.43 8.58 12.18
CA ILE A 26 10.56 7.43 12.46
C ILE A 26 11.31 6.12 12.24
N SER A 27 11.38 5.29 13.28
CA SER A 27 11.95 3.94 13.21
C SER A 27 10.88 2.86 13.30
N GLN A 28 9.68 3.20 13.77
CA GLN A 28 8.65 2.24 14.10
C GLN A 28 8.05 1.57 12.87
N VAL A 29 7.85 0.26 13.00
CA VAL A 29 7.30 -0.63 11.97
C VAL A 29 6.26 -1.55 12.61
N ILE A 30 5.22 -1.87 11.84
CA ILE A 30 4.22 -2.87 12.22
C ILE A 30 4.20 -4.01 11.21
N ASP A 31 3.72 -5.17 11.60
CA ASP A 31 3.21 -6.15 10.65
C ASP A 31 1.71 -5.87 10.45
N PRO A 32 1.27 -5.38 9.27
CA PRO A 32 -0.14 -5.09 9.03
C PRO A 32 -1.02 -6.35 9.07
N ASP A 33 -0.43 -7.54 8.96
CA ASP A 33 -1.13 -8.82 9.02
C ASP A 33 -1.24 -9.37 10.47
N ASP A 34 -0.66 -8.69 11.47
CA ASP A 34 -0.81 -9.09 12.87
C ASP A 34 -2.30 -9.01 13.30
N PRO A 35 -2.84 -10.06 13.95
CA PRO A 35 -4.24 -10.11 14.37
C PRO A 35 -4.72 -8.90 15.19
N LEU A 36 -3.82 -8.17 15.85
CA LEU A 36 -4.13 -6.91 16.56
C LEU A 36 -4.78 -5.85 15.65
N PHE A 37 -4.56 -5.89 14.33
CA PHE A 37 -5.00 -4.85 13.40
C PHE A 37 -6.31 -5.14 12.65
N TYR A 38 -6.89 -6.34 12.75
CA TYR A 38 -8.05 -6.73 11.92
C TYR A 38 -9.33 -5.95 12.22
N ASN A 39 -9.65 -5.72 13.49
CA ASN A 39 -10.76 -4.86 13.89
C ASN A 39 -10.63 -4.42 15.37
N PRO A 40 -9.55 -3.72 15.74
CA PRO A 40 -9.41 -3.26 17.11
C PRO A 40 -10.48 -2.23 17.44
N ALA A 41 -10.99 -2.26 18.68
CA ALA A 41 -11.90 -1.23 19.17
C ALA A 41 -11.28 0.17 19.03
N ARG A 42 -9.96 0.27 19.27
CA ARG A 42 -9.19 1.49 19.11
C ARG A 42 -7.87 1.20 18.39
N MET A 43 -7.76 1.70 17.16
CA MET A 43 -6.59 1.44 16.30
C MET A 43 -5.27 1.92 16.95
N LYS A 44 -5.23 3.11 17.55
CA LYS A 44 -4.02 3.61 18.23
C LYS A 44 -3.59 2.72 19.41
N GLU A 45 -4.52 2.12 20.13
CA GLU A 45 -4.21 1.18 21.22
C GLU A 45 -3.62 -0.12 20.69
N ALA A 46 -4.09 -0.61 19.53
CA ALA A 46 -3.47 -1.75 18.85
C ALA A 46 -2.02 -1.45 18.42
N PHE A 47 -1.74 -0.23 17.95
CA PHE A 47 -0.36 0.21 17.67
C PHE A 47 0.49 0.22 18.95
N PHE A 48 -0.03 0.77 20.06
CA PHE A 48 0.68 0.75 21.35
C PHE A 48 1.02 -0.67 21.79
N ALA A 49 0.03 -1.55 21.81
CA ALA A 49 0.22 -2.96 22.19
C ALA A 49 1.22 -3.66 21.26
N TYR A 50 1.20 -3.36 19.97
CA TYR A 50 2.15 -3.92 19.01
C TYR A 50 3.58 -3.42 19.28
N PHE A 51 3.77 -2.11 19.50
CA PHE A 51 5.08 -1.55 19.79
C PHE A 51 5.65 -2.05 21.11
N GLU A 52 4.82 -2.16 22.15
CA GLU A 52 5.20 -2.76 23.43
C GLU A 52 5.61 -4.24 23.27
N LYS A 53 4.78 -5.04 22.59
CA LYS A 53 5.03 -6.47 22.29
C LYS A 53 6.34 -6.68 21.53
N THR A 54 6.75 -5.72 20.70
CA THR A 54 7.94 -5.81 19.83
C THR A 54 9.14 -5.04 20.37
N GLY A 55 9.04 -4.43 21.56
CA GLY A 55 10.12 -3.67 22.18
C GLY A 55 10.46 -2.35 21.47
N GLN A 56 9.56 -1.83 20.64
CA GLN A 56 9.72 -0.57 19.93
C GLN A 56 9.27 0.61 20.79
N THR A 57 9.92 1.76 20.63
CA THR A 57 9.47 3.01 21.27
C THR A 57 8.19 3.52 20.60
N LEU A 58 7.41 4.33 21.32
CA LEU A 58 6.22 4.95 20.77
C LEU A 58 6.58 6.15 19.89
N PRO A 59 5.92 6.36 18.74
CA PRO A 59 6.07 7.57 17.96
C PRO A 59 5.66 8.81 18.76
N LEU A 60 6.45 9.88 18.65
CA LEU A 60 6.23 11.14 19.35
C LEU A 60 4.95 11.85 18.89
N HIS A 61 4.72 11.85 17.57
CA HIS A 61 3.59 12.53 16.93
C HIS A 61 2.60 11.55 16.31
N PHE A 62 1.37 12.00 16.09
CA PHE A 62 0.33 11.18 15.43
C PHE A 62 0.73 10.82 13.99
N SER A 63 1.42 11.73 13.30
CA SER A 63 2.03 11.52 11.97
C SER A 63 2.94 10.29 11.95
N GLY A 64 3.65 9.98 13.04
CA GLY A 64 4.47 8.78 13.16
C GLY A 64 3.68 7.46 13.11
N TYR A 65 2.46 7.42 13.68
CA TYR A 65 1.58 6.24 13.56
C TYR A 65 1.10 6.06 12.13
N LEU A 66 0.73 7.15 11.47
CA LEU A 66 0.34 7.13 10.05
C LEU A 66 1.52 6.71 9.17
N ARG A 67 2.71 7.25 9.41
CA ARG A 67 3.94 6.93 8.71
C ARG A 67 4.31 5.46 8.84
N SER A 68 4.27 4.93 10.07
CA SER A 68 4.48 3.51 10.37
C SER A 68 3.46 2.65 9.62
N ALA A 69 2.17 3.02 9.62
CA ALA A 69 1.14 2.30 8.89
C ALA A 69 1.39 2.27 7.37
N TYR A 70 1.68 3.43 6.76
CA TYR A 70 1.92 3.53 5.32
C TYR A 70 3.18 2.77 4.90
N ASP A 71 4.31 2.96 5.61
CA ASP A 71 5.56 2.28 5.27
C ASP A 71 5.43 0.77 5.44
N SER A 72 4.86 0.32 6.56
CA SER A 72 4.69 -1.11 6.84
C SER A 72 3.77 -1.80 5.84
N LEU A 73 2.74 -1.10 5.35
CA LEU A 73 1.93 -1.59 4.24
C LEU A 73 2.80 -1.77 2.98
N CYS A 74 3.61 -0.78 2.61
CA CYS A 74 4.52 -0.88 1.46
C CYS A 74 5.62 -1.95 1.65
N PHE A 75 6.12 -2.16 2.87
CA PHE A 75 7.04 -3.25 3.19
C PHE A 75 6.35 -4.61 3.00
N SER A 76 5.08 -4.73 3.38
CA SER A 76 4.29 -5.93 3.07
C SER A 76 4.15 -6.17 1.57
N PHE A 77 3.95 -5.13 0.75
CA PHE A 77 4.02 -5.29 -0.71
C PHE A 77 5.37 -5.85 -1.17
N ARG A 78 6.49 -5.21 -0.77
CA ARG A 78 7.84 -5.65 -1.14
C ARG A 78 8.08 -7.11 -0.75
N PHE A 79 7.79 -7.46 0.50
CA PHE A 79 7.94 -8.83 1.02
C PHE A 79 7.16 -9.83 0.17
N HIS A 80 5.87 -9.61 -0.06
CA HIS A 80 5.06 -10.56 -0.83
C HIS A 80 5.46 -10.64 -2.30
N ILE A 81 5.93 -9.53 -2.90
CA ILE A 81 6.47 -9.53 -4.27
C ILE A 81 7.73 -10.37 -4.33
N GLU A 82 8.70 -10.15 -3.43
CA GLU A 82 9.95 -10.92 -3.37
C GLU A 82 9.66 -12.42 -3.19
N GLN A 83 8.72 -12.78 -2.30
CA GLN A 83 8.28 -14.17 -2.12
C GLN A 83 7.66 -14.76 -3.41
N LEU A 84 6.82 -14.00 -4.11
CA LEU A 84 6.22 -14.45 -5.37
C LEU A 84 7.25 -14.63 -6.48
N GLU A 85 8.24 -13.75 -6.58
CA GLU A 85 9.35 -13.88 -7.52
C GLU A 85 10.21 -15.10 -7.19
N GLU A 86 10.49 -15.36 -5.91
CA GLU A 86 11.22 -16.55 -5.48
C GLU A 86 10.49 -17.84 -5.84
N LEU A 87 9.18 -17.91 -5.59
CA LEU A 87 8.37 -19.11 -5.86
C LEU A 87 8.16 -19.33 -7.37
N SER A 88 7.91 -18.25 -8.11
CA SER A 88 7.61 -18.33 -9.55
C SER A 88 8.85 -18.37 -10.44
N LYS A 89 10.03 -18.02 -9.90
CA LYS A 89 11.29 -17.80 -10.63
C LYS A 89 11.14 -16.78 -11.79
N LYS A 90 10.23 -15.82 -11.63
CA LYS A 90 9.97 -14.75 -12.61
C LYS A 90 10.04 -13.41 -11.91
N SER A 91 10.66 -12.43 -12.57
CA SER A 91 10.64 -11.04 -12.13
C SER A 91 9.28 -10.41 -12.40
N ILE A 92 8.77 -9.67 -11.41
CA ILE A 92 7.58 -8.83 -11.51
C ILE A 92 8.07 -7.42 -11.79
N GLU A 93 7.92 -6.93 -13.03
CA GLU A 93 8.45 -5.61 -13.42
C GLU A 93 7.50 -4.45 -13.09
N VAL A 94 6.18 -4.72 -13.12
CA VAL A 94 5.13 -3.71 -13.02
C VAL A 94 4.05 -4.15 -12.03
N LEU A 95 3.71 -3.25 -11.11
CA LEU A 95 2.62 -3.41 -10.15
C LEU A 95 1.41 -2.58 -10.60
N HIS A 96 0.29 -3.26 -10.87
CA HIS A 96 -0.98 -2.60 -11.16
C HIS A 96 -1.78 -2.41 -9.87
N LEU A 97 -1.82 -1.19 -9.34
CA LEU A 97 -2.62 -0.84 -8.17
C LEU A 97 -4.00 -0.36 -8.61
N VAL A 98 -5.05 -1.04 -8.15
CA VAL A 98 -6.46 -0.72 -8.41
C VAL A 98 -7.21 -0.49 -7.10
N GLY A 99 -8.45 -0.02 -7.16
CA GLY A 99 -9.27 0.20 -5.97
C GLY A 99 -9.06 1.57 -5.33
N GLY A 100 -9.74 1.82 -4.20
CA GLY A 100 -9.72 3.13 -3.53
C GLY A 100 -8.32 3.62 -3.15
N GLY A 101 -7.42 2.71 -2.78
CA GLY A 101 -6.03 3.02 -2.43
C GLY A 101 -5.18 3.53 -3.61
N SER A 102 -5.54 3.19 -4.85
CA SER A 102 -4.81 3.66 -6.04
C SER A 102 -4.99 5.16 -6.32
N GLN A 103 -5.86 5.84 -5.57
CA GLN A 103 -6.05 7.29 -5.65
C GLN A 103 -5.01 8.08 -4.84
N SER A 104 -4.29 7.41 -3.93
CA SER A 104 -3.26 8.04 -3.11
C SER A 104 -1.95 8.11 -3.90
N ASP A 105 -1.61 9.32 -4.36
CA ASP A 105 -0.33 9.59 -5.02
C ASP A 105 0.84 9.27 -4.09
N TYR A 106 0.70 9.57 -2.81
CA TYR A 106 1.68 9.23 -1.78
C TYR A 106 1.91 7.72 -1.69
N LEU A 107 0.84 6.93 -1.52
CA LEU A 107 0.95 5.48 -1.42
C LEU A 107 1.53 4.87 -2.70
N CYS A 108 1.05 5.30 -3.88
CA CYS A 108 1.53 4.75 -5.14
C CYS A 108 3.02 5.01 -5.36
N GLN A 109 3.49 6.23 -5.09
CA GLN A 109 4.92 6.55 -5.18
C GLN A 109 5.74 5.77 -4.15
N ARG A 110 5.23 5.62 -2.92
CA ARG A 110 5.89 4.84 -1.85
C ARG A 110 6.03 3.38 -2.20
N VAL A 111 4.98 2.75 -2.75
CA VAL A 111 5.03 1.37 -3.25
C VAL A 111 6.08 1.25 -4.36
N ALA A 112 6.11 2.18 -5.33
CA ALA A 112 7.08 2.16 -6.42
C ALA A 112 8.53 2.23 -5.90
N THR A 113 8.80 3.16 -4.96
CA THR A 113 10.12 3.33 -4.36
C THR A 113 10.52 2.12 -3.51
N ILE A 114 9.68 1.69 -2.58
CA ILE A 114 10.00 0.60 -1.63
C ILE A 114 10.15 -0.73 -2.35
N CYS A 115 9.25 -1.06 -3.29
CA CYS A 115 9.33 -2.32 -4.03
C CYS A 115 10.38 -2.29 -5.15
N GLY A 116 10.88 -1.10 -5.52
CA GLY A 116 11.79 -0.94 -6.64
C GLY A 116 11.17 -1.40 -7.98
N ARG A 117 9.87 -1.16 -8.21
CA ARG A 117 9.13 -1.54 -9.43
C ARG A 117 8.31 -0.38 -9.99
N GLU A 118 8.01 -0.40 -11.29
CA GLU A 118 7.04 0.56 -11.85
C GLU A 118 5.65 0.28 -11.26
N VAL A 119 4.95 1.33 -10.84
CA VAL A 119 3.55 1.23 -10.40
C VAL A 119 2.66 1.91 -11.43
N ILE A 120 1.62 1.20 -11.86
CA ILE A 120 0.52 1.75 -12.65
C ILE A 120 -0.71 1.80 -11.76
N SER A 121 -1.16 3.00 -11.40
CA SER A 121 -2.37 3.20 -10.63
C SER A 121 -3.60 3.35 -11.54
N GLY A 122 -4.67 2.70 -11.13
CA GLY A 122 -5.97 2.74 -11.79
C GLY A 122 -6.25 1.53 -12.68
N PRO A 123 -7.53 1.31 -13.03
CA PRO A 123 -8.69 2.12 -12.63
C PRO A 123 -9.10 1.90 -11.17
N VAL A 124 -9.70 2.94 -10.55
CA VAL A 124 -10.24 2.85 -9.18
C VAL A 124 -11.28 1.73 -9.10
N GLU A 125 -12.14 1.65 -10.11
CA GLU A 125 -13.21 0.64 -10.23
C GLU A 125 -12.75 -0.64 -10.92
N GLY A 126 -11.56 -1.15 -10.57
CA GLY A 126 -10.95 -2.33 -11.20
C GLY A 126 -11.82 -3.59 -11.14
N ALA A 127 -12.47 -3.85 -10.00
CA ALA A 127 -13.37 -4.99 -9.84
C ALA A 127 -14.61 -4.87 -10.74
N SER A 128 -15.24 -3.70 -10.76
CA SER A 128 -16.41 -3.39 -11.58
C SER A 128 -16.10 -3.53 -13.07
N MET A 129 -14.94 -3.04 -13.51
CA MET A 129 -14.50 -3.16 -14.90
C MET A 129 -14.18 -4.60 -15.30
N GLY A 130 -13.54 -5.37 -14.42
CA GLY A 130 -13.31 -6.80 -14.64
C GLY A 130 -14.62 -7.57 -14.81
N ASN A 131 -15.62 -7.24 -13.99
CA ASN A 131 -16.95 -7.84 -14.05
C ASN A 131 -17.64 -7.55 -15.40
N ILE A 132 -17.72 -6.27 -15.81
CA ILE A 132 -18.28 -5.86 -17.10
C ILE A 132 -17.55 -6.52 -18.27
N MET A 133 -16.22 -6.58 -18.21
CA MET A 133 -15.39 -7.19 -19.26
C MET A 133 -15.74 -8.67 -19.47
N ILE A 134 -15.85 -9.46 -18.40
CA ILE A 134 -16.19 -10.89 -18.51
C ILE A 134 -17.62 -11.09 -19.02
N GLN A 135 -18.59 -10.27 -18.56
CA GLN A 135 -19.96 -10.32 -19.10
C GLN A 135 -20.01 -9.98 -20.59
N GLY A 136 -19.27 -8.95 -21.02
CA GLY A 136 -19.16 -8.57 -22.43
C GLY A 136 -18.57 -9.68 -23.29
N ILE A 137 -17.59 -10.43 -22.77
CA ILE A 137 -17.03 -11.61 -23.44
C ILE A 137 -18.08 -12.71 -23.57
N ALA A 138 -18.80 -13.03 -22.49
CA ALA A 138 -19.84 -14.07 -22.50
C ALA A 138 -20.99 -13.75 -23.48
N MET A 139 -21.29 -12.46 -23.67
CA MET A 139 -22.32 -11.98 -24.61
C MET A 139 -21.81 -11.82 -26.05
N GLY A 140 -20.54 -12.14 -26.34
CA GLY A 140 -19.93 -11.95 -27.66
C GLY A 140 -19.76 -10.48 -28.07
N LYS A 141 -19.83 -9.55 -27.12
CA LYS A 141 -19.62 -8.10 -27.33
C LYS A 141 -18.16 -7.69 -27.25
N ILE A 142 -17.34 -8.50 -26.58
CA ILE A 142 -15.88 -8.37 -26.51
C ILE A 142 -15.31 -9.72 -26.94
N ARG A 143 -14.40 -9.73 -27.91
CA ARG A 143 -13.88 -10.96 -28.52
C ARG A 143 -13.12 -11.83 -27.53
N ASN A 144 -12.31 -11.23 -26.65
CA ASN A 144 -11.49 -11.94 -25.67
C ASN A 144 -10.91 -10.99 -24.61
N LEU A 145 -10.17 -11.54 -23.65
CA LEU A 145 -9.49 -10.78 -22.58
C LEU A 145 -8.52 -9.72 -23.10
N GLN A 146 -7.85 -9.96 -24.23
CA GLN A 146 -6.88 -9.00 -24.77
C GLN A 146 -7.57 -7.73 -25.29
N GLU A 147 -8.69 -7.90 -26.02
CA GLU A 147 -9.53 -6.77 -26.42
C GLU A 147 -10.13 -6.07 -25.19
N GLY A 148 -10.66 -6.83 -24.23
CA GLY A 148 -11.20 -6.28 -22.99
C GLY A 148 -10.22 -5.39 -22.23
N ARG A 149 -8.97 -5.85 -22.03
CA ARG A 149 -7.90 -5.05 -21.39
C ARG A 149 -7.56 -3.79 -22.19
N THR A 150 -7.59 -3.87 -23.52
CA THR A 150 -7.36 -2.71 -24.39
C THR A 150 -8.47 -1.66 -24.20
N LEU A 151 -9.74 -2.09 -24.16
CA LEU A 151 -10.88 -1.21 -23.90
C LEU A 151 -10.80 -0.55 -22.53
N VAL A 152 -10.44 -1.30 -21.49
CA VAL A 152 -10.22 -0.74 -20.14
C VAL A 152 -9.14 0.33 -20.16
N LYS A 153 -7.99 0.06 -20.81
CA LYS A 153 -6.88 1.01 -20.92
C LYS A 153 -7.27 2.28 -21.68
N GLN A 154 -8.14 2.18 -22.69
CA GLN A 154 -8.64 3.32 -23.46
C GLN A 154 -9.71 4.13 -22.72
N SER A 155 -10.44 3.50 -21.80
CA SER A 155 -11.57 4.08 -21.09
C SER A 155 -11.18 4.77 -19.78
N CYS A 156 -9.97 4.52 -19.27
CA CYS A 156 -9.54 4.96 -17.94
C CYS A 156 -8.25 5.76 -17.99
N ARG A 157 -8.17 6.80 -17.16
CA ARG A 157 -6.88 7.42 -16.86
C ARG A 157 -6.13 6.52 -15.89
N VAL A 158 -4.90 6.17 -16.26
CA VAL A 158 -3.93 5.50 -15.40
C VAL A 158 -2.75 6.43 -15.19
N LYS A 159 -2.14 6.39 -14.00
CA LYS A 159 -0.93 7.17 -13.68
C LYS A 159 0.22 6.24 -13.36
N LYS A 160 1.38 6.54 -13.93
CA LYS A 160 2.62 5.78 -13.75
C LYS A 160 3.49 6.44 -12.68
N TYR A 161 4.12 5.61 -11.85
CA TYR A 161 5.13 6.01 -10.87
C TYR A 161 6.36 5.14 -11.06
N THR A 162 7.50 5.79 -11.21
CA THR A 162 8.80 5.11 -11.29
C THR A 162 9.41 5.04 -9.90
N PRO A 163 10.25 4.03 -9.61
CA PRO A 163 10.99 3.96 -8.35
C PRO A 163 11.77 5.24 -8.08
N GLY A 164 11.61 5.80 -6.88
CA GLY A 164 12.44 6.89 -6.38
C GLY A 164 13.71 6.40 -5.69
N SER A 165 14.46 7.31 -5.08
CA SER A 165 15.60 6.96 -4.24
C SER A 165 15.14 6.30 -2.95
N VAL A 166 15.90 5.28 -2.53
CA VAL A 166 15.74 4.63 -1.24
C VAL A 166 16.84 5.15 -0.30
N THR A 167 16.45 5.56 0.90
CA THR A 167 17.37 6.02 1.94
C THR A 167 17.80 4.85 2.82
N GLU A 168 19.00 4.93 3.41
CA GLU A 168 19.51 3.93 4.36
C GLU A 168 18.52 3.63 5.49
N SER A 169 17.97 4.66 6.13
CA SER A 169 16.93 4.54 7.16
C SER A 169 15.69 3.75 6.71
N LEU A 170 15.35 3.76 5.42
CA LEU A 170 14.20 3.02 4.90
C LEU A 170 14.52 1.52 4.77
N GLU A 171 15.75 1.19 4.36
CA GLU A 171 16.23 -0.21 4.32
C GLU A 171 16.43 -0.78 5.72
N GLU A 172 16.90 0.01 6.69
CA GLU A 172 16.98 -0.40 8.09
C GLU A 172 15.60 -0.77 8.64
N ARG A 173 14.58 0.03 8.32
CA ARG A 173 13.19 -0.24 8.71
C ARG A 173 12.61 -1.45 7.99
N TYR A 174 12.95 -1.66 6.72
CA TYR A 174 12.56 -2.90 6.03
C TYR A 174 13.25 -4.12 6.66
N SER A 175 14.51 -4.00 7.06
CA SER A 175 15.22 -5.05 7.77
C SER A 175 14.55 -5.37 9.10
N LEU A 176 14.15 -4.34 9.88
CA LEU A 176 13.34 -4.52 11.08
C LEU A 176 12.00 -5.19 10.77
N TYR A 177 11.29 -4.76 9.72
CA TYR A 177 10.04 -5.38 9.27
C TYR A 177 10.21 -6.89 9.05
N LEU A 178 11.27 -7.31 8.37
CA LEU A 178 11.55 -8.73 8.11
C LEU A 178 11.77 -9.53 9.39
N THR A 179 12.39 -8.95 10.43
CA THR A 179 12.53 -9.64 11.73
C THR A 179 11.22 -9.79 12.49
N LEU A 180 10.25 -8.91 12.22
CA LEU A 180 8.93 -8.93 12.85
C LEU A 180 7.92 -9.76 12.06
N LYS A 181 8.16 -9.96 10.76
CA LYS A 181 7.34 -10.78 9.87
C LYS A 181 7.57 -12.26 10.20
N LYS A 182 6.51 -12.95 10.60
CA LYS A 182 6.53 -14.38 10.94
C LYS A 182 6.08 -15.25 9.78
#